data_AF-A0A967FDN5-F1
#
_entry.id   AF-A0A967FDN5-F1
#
_cell.length_a   1.000
_cell.length_b   1.000
_cell.length_c   1.000
_cell.angle_alpha   90.00
_cell.angle_beta   90.00
_cell.angle_gamma   90.00
#
_symmetry.space_group_name_H-M   'P 1'
#
loop_
_entity.id
_entity.type
_entity.pdbx_description
1 polymer ?
#
loop_
_entity_poly.entity_id
_entity_poly.type
_entity_poly.pdbx_seq_one_letter_code
_entity_poly.pdbx_strand_id
1 'polypeptide(L)' 'MAALKSGSVIVDMGTTDPVTSEQMAAEARKKNVGYLDAPILGRPATVGQWALPVGGLPEDLERCRPLF' A
#
# COMPACT_ATOMS: atom_id res chain seq x y z
N MET A 1 12.16 -2.33 8.42
CA MET A 1 11.53 -0.99 8.63
C MET A 1 12.34 -0.07 9.57
N ALA A 2 13.66 0.05 9.43
CA ALA A 2 14.48 0.88 10.33
C ALA A 2 14.82 2.28 9.77
N ALA A 3 14.44 2.56 8.52
CA ALA A 3 14.81 3.79 7.81
C ALA A 3 13.63 4.67 7.36
N LEU A 4 12.39 4.30 7.71
CA LEU A 4 11.21 5.09 7.34
C LEU A 4 10.99 6.23 8.31
N LYS A 5 10.71 7.42 7.78
CA LYS A 5 10.34 8.58 8.61
C LYS A 5 8.93 8.37 9.15
N SER A 6 8.68 8.85 10.36
CA SER A 6 7.32 8.95 10.89
C SER A 6 6.43 9.73 9.92
N GLY A 7 5.22 9.23 9.70
CA GLY A 7 4.27 9.75 8.72
C GLY A 7 4.57 9.31 7.29
N SER A 8 5.51 8.41 7.02
CA SER A 8 5.60 7.76 5.70
C SER A 8 4.39 6.83 5.47
N VAL A 9 4.12 6.49 4.21
CA VAL A 9 3.14 5.47 3.81
C VAL A 9 3.86 4.45 2.93
N ILE A 10 3.69 3.16 3.22
CA ILE A 10 4.13 2.06 2.36
C ILE A 10 2.95 1.72 1.44
N VAL A 11 3.21 1.63 0.14
CA VAL A 11 2.27 1.10 -0.84
C VAL A 11 2.81 -0.23 -1.34
N ASP A 12 2.17 -1.32 -0.95
CA ASP A 12 2.51 -2.66 -1.42
C ASP A 12 1.72 -2.97 -2.69
N MET A 13 2.43 -3.07 -3.82
CA MET A 13 1.83 -3.37 -5.12
C MET A 13 1.99 -4.85 -5.50
N GLY A 14 2.58 -5.65 -4.61
CA GLY A 14 2.74 -7.08 -4.78
C GLY A 14 1.42 -7.83 -4.65
N THR A 15 1.40 -9.06 -5.14
CA THR A 15 0.33 -10.00 -4.81
C THR A 15 0.81 -10.87 -3.65
N THR A 16 0.30 -10.56 -2.46
CA THR A 16 0.62 -11.24 -1.21
C THR A 16 -0.67 -11.79 -0.60
N ASP A 17 -0.58 -12.75 0.33
CA ASP A 17 -1.75 -13.18 1.08
C ASP A 17 -2.25 -12.06 2.03
N PRO A 18 -3.57 -11.97 2.29
CA PRO A 18 -4.13 -10.89 3.11
C PRO A 18 -3.59 -10.85 4.54
N VAL A 19 -3.26 -12.01 5.13
CA VAL A 19 -2.80 -12.09 6.53
C VAL A 19 -1.43 -11.44 6.66
N THR A 20 -0.54 -11.63 5.69
CA THR A 20 0.75 -10.93 5.67
C THR A 20 0.55 -9.42 5.54
N SER A 21 -0.34 -8.95 4.66
CA SER A 21 -0.63 -7.51 4.52
C SER A 21 -1.16 -6.89 5.81
N GLU A 22 -2.05 -7.59 6.52
CA GLU A 22 -2.57 -7.16 7.83
C GLU A 22 -1.48 -7.07 8.91
N GLN A 23 -0.58 -8.07 8.96
CA GLN A 23 0.56 -8.07 9.89
C GLN A 23 1.51 -6.91 9.58
N MET A 24 1.81 -6.68 8.30
CA MET A 24 2.67 -5.58 7.87
C MET A 24 2.05 -4.21 8.20
N ALA A 25 0.74 -4.05 8.02
CA ALA A 25 0.03 -2.84 8.41
C ALA A 25 0.10 -2.60 9.93
N ALA A 26 -0.05 -3.66 10.74
CA ALA A 26 0.08 -3.55 12.20
C ALA A 26 1.50 -3.14 12.63
N GLU A 27 2.54 -3.71 12.01
CA GLU A 27 3.94 -3.34 12.28
C GLU A 27 4.28 -1.93 11.81
N ALA A 28 3.76 -1.49 10.66
CA ALA A 28 3.90 -0.13 10.16
C ALA A 28 3.32 0.89 11.13
N ARG A 29 2.09 0.62 11.62
CA ARG A 29 1.36 1.51 12.53
C ARG A 29 2.11 1.73 13.84
N LYS A 30 2.78 0.71 14.39
CA LYS A 30 3.63 0.85 15.60
C LYS A 30 4.73 1.90 15.45
N LYS A 31 5.08 2.26 14.20
CA LYS A 31 6.12 3.25 13.85
C LYS A 31 5.55 4.55 13.29
N ASN A 32 4.24 4.76 13.42
CA ASN A 32 3.52 5.87 12.81
C ASN A 32 3.71 5.94 11.28
N VAL A 33 3.73 4.77 10.63
CA VAL A 33 3.81 4.61 9.18
C VAL A 33 2.50 4.00 8.68
N GLY A 34 1.92 4.60 7.65
CA GLY A 34 0.75 4.08 6.95
C GLY A 34 1.11 2.89 6.07
N TYR A 35 0.12 2.04 5.77
CA TYR A 35 0.30 0.90 4.87
C TYR A 35 -0.95 0.76 4.00
N LEU A 36 -0.75 0.74 2.69
CA LEU A 36 -1.76 0.49 1.67
C LEU A 36 -1.40 -0.81 0.94
N ASP A 37 -2.30 -1.78 0.98
CA ASP A 37 -2.25 -2.98 0.14
C ASP A 37 -2.95 -2.65 -1.18
N ALA A 38 -2.21 -2.61 -2.28
CA ALA A 38 -2.66 -2.13 -3.58
C ALA A 38 -2.17 -3.05 -4.73
N PRO A 39 -2.52 -4.35 -4.73
CA PRO A 39 -2.05 -5.29 -5.73
C PRO A 39 -2.45 -4.85 -7.14
N ILE A 40 -1.53 -5.00 -8.09
CA ILE A 40 -1.79 -4.66 -9.50
C ILE A 40 -2.61 -5.77 -10.16
N LEU A 41 -3.83 -5.45 -10.59
CA LEU A 41 -4.61 -6.28 -11.50
C LEU A 41 -4.40 -5.78 -12.93
N GLY A 42 -3.50 -6.46 -13.65
CA GLY A 42 -3.16 -6.12 -15.02
C GLY A 42 -1.98 -6.92 -15.55
N ARG A 43 -1.66 -6.75 -16.83
CA ARG A 43 -0.46 -7.32 -17.47
C ARG A 43 0.46 -6.20 -17.93
N PRO A 44 1.76 -6.45 -18.17
CA PRO A 44 2.67 -5.44 -18.72
C PRO A 44 2.16 -4.77 -20.02
N ALA A 45 1.35 -5.48 -20.83
CA ALA A 45 0.75 -4.93 -22.04
C ALA A 45 -0.27 -3.81 -21.80
N THR A 46 -0.78 -3.64 -20.57
CA THR A 46 -1.84 -2.68 -20.21
C THR A 46 -1.35 -1.63 -19.20
N VAL A 47 -0.04 -1.35 -19.15
CA VAL A 47 0.53 -0.29 -18.31
C VAL A 47 -0.22 1.03 -18.52
N GLY A 48 -0.57 1.70 -17.43
CA GLY A 48 -1.38 2.94 -17.44
C GLY A 48 -2.89 2.70 -17.46
N GLN A 49 -3.35 1.46 -17.60
CA GLN A 49 -4.76 1.06 -17.52
C GLN A 49 -4.99 -0.11 -16.55
N TRP A 50 -4.18 -0.18 -15.49
CA TRP A 50 -4.32 -1.20 -14.46
C TRP A 50 -5.42 -0.84 -13.47
N ALA A 51 -6.04 -1.87 -12.89
CA ALA A 51 -6.93 -1.73 -11.76
C ALA A 51 -6.17 -2.08 -10.48
N LEU A 52 -6.28 -1.24 -9.45
CA LEU A 52 -5.68 -1.47 -8.15
C LEU A 52 -6.80 -1.38 -7.09
N PRO A 53 -7.34 -2.52 -6.60
CA PRO A 53 -8.12 -2.50 -5.37
C PRO A 53 -7.18 -2.11 -4.23
N VAL A 54 -7.55 -1.09 -3.44
CA VAL A 54 -6.69 -0.60 -2.36
C VAL A 54 -7.35 -0.83 -1.00
N GLY A 55 -6.66 -1.57 -0.13
CA GLY A 55 -6.97 -1.72 1.28
C GLY A 55 -6.06 -0.87 2.15
N GLY A 56 -6.60 -0.31 3.24
CA GLY A 56 -5.84 0.52 4.18
C GLY A 56 -6.69 1.65 4.77
N LEU A 57 -6.02 2.63 5.38
CA LEU A 57 -6.70 3.78 5.97
C LEU A 57 -7.12 4.79 4.88
N PRO A 58 -8.36 5.31 4.93
CA PRO A 58 -8.83 6.31 3.95
C PRO A 58 -7.94 7.56 3.86
N GLU A 59 -7.38 8.01 4.98
CA GLU A 59 -6.49 9.17 5.04
C GLU A 59 -5.15 8.93 4.32
N ASP A 60 -4.60 7.71 4.42
CA ASP A 60 -3.38 7.33 3.73
C ASP A 60 -3.65 7.21 2.22
N LEU A 61 -4.79 6.62 1.84
CA LEU A 61 -5.22 6.53 0.45
C LEU A 61 -5.42 7.90 -0.19
N GLU A 62 -6.10 8.82 0.50
CA GLU A 62 -6.34 10.16 -0.03
C GLU A 62 -5.03 10.92 -0.24
N ARG A 63 -4.08 10.78 0.69
CA ARG A 63 -2.74 11.38 0.57
C ARG A 63 -1.93 10.78 -0.58
N CYS A 64 -2.07 9.49 -0.84
CA CYS A 64 -1.39 8.77 -1.92
C CYS A 64 -2.16 8.79 -3.25
N ARG A 65 -3.39 9.30 -3.30
CA ARG A 65 -4.25 9.31 -4.50
C ARG A 65 -3.53 9.84 -5.76
N PRO A 66 -2.70 10.91 -5.71
CA PRO A 66 -2.00 11.41 -6.90
C PRO A 66 -0.94 10.45 -7.48
N LEU A 67 -0.61 9.35 -6.79
CA LEU A 67 0.37 8.36 -7.22
C LEU A 67 -0.25 7.18 -7.98
N PHE A 68 -1.57 7.02 -7.91
CA PHE A 68 -2.34 5.98 -8.58
C PHE A 68 -3.01 6.53 -9.85
#